data_AF-A0A8R2NWI3-F1
#
_entry.id   AF-A0A8R2NWI3-F1
#
_cell.length_a   1.000
_cell.length_b   1.000
_cell.length_c   1.000
_cell.angle_alpha   90.00
_cell.angle_beta   90.00
_cell.angle_gamma   90.00
#
_symmetry.space_group_name_H-M   'P 1'
#
loop_
_entity.id
_entity.type
_entity.pdbx_description
1 polymer ?
#
loop_
_entity_poly.entity_id
_entity_poly.type
_entity_poly.pdbx_seq_one_letter_code
_entity_poly.pdbx_strand_id
1 'polypeptide(L)'
;MLMVTLRTERDHIATECFSKTPSFVSGLTSEIKELFWYLTPYAFGLVQPKLNSIDQVKVISHISLTGVINSREGTLNVTTTTCECSFVTSMCLPCHHIFKLRKIYDLSLYCPELCADRWTRKYYQNVCRVIPSMTVPNMTVPNITEQNCVNVVTVSTKKKRIYNQHEKFQYAYTQAKRLASLASEASGTEFQKRLKLLNLIANAWETNQEVNLDGLASQESLNETEDLIINEPEDLIINEPEELQLLNDLPILPPRIPKRGRPKGNDKTAIGIPKKRKIVSVGLVSFHKLPLKLKQCQMLKWVVDEELTMLAMDNKKMIGKNDVERIPERVSNAIIDDTIALGEIKRFFTADGWTAVQQIINFKKQHPSWLCPVCSEDSSSKSICCNRCLEWSHFTCARVNENVKSKLWFCNICKSAAK
;
A
#
# COMPACT_ATOMS: atom_id res chain seq x y z
N MET A 1 -15.76 -16.68 13.99
CA MET A 1 -14.99 -15.85 13.04
C MET A 1 -13.47 -15.85 13.28
N LEU A 2 -12.97 -15.55 14.50
CA LEU A 2 -11.52 -15.43 14.77
C LEU A 2 -10.65 -16.65 14.39
N MET A 3 -11.15 -17.86 14.64
CA MET A 3 -10.44 -19.10 14.30
C MET A 3 -10.32 -19.31 12.79
N VAL A 4 -11.30 -18.85 12.01
CA VAL A 4 -11.27 -18.96 10.54
C VAL A 4 -10.25 -17.99 9.97
N THR A 5 -10.23 -16.74 10.47
CA THR A 5 -9.24 -15.73 10.04
C THR A 5 -7.80 -16.14 10.36
N LEU A 6 -7.54 -16.74 11.52
CA LEU A 6 -6.20 -17.21 11.88
C LEU A 6 -5.76 -18.40 11.02
N ARG A 7 -6.69 -19.28 10.64
CA ARG A 7 -6.42 -20.39 9.72
C ARG A 7 -6.10 -19.87 8.32
N THR A 8 -6.89 -18.95 7.79
CA THR A 8 -6.60 -18.34 6.48
C THR A 8 -5.29 -17.57 6.45
N GLU A 9 -4.91 -16.91 7.56
CA GLU A 9 -3.62 -16.22 7.65
C GLU A 9 -2.45 -17.21 7.66
N ARG A 10 -2.56 -18.32 8.43
CA ARG A 10 -1.57 -19.41 8.39
C ARG A 10 -1.43 -20.02 7.00
N ASP A 11 -2.55 -20.29 6.33
CA ASP A 11 -2.55 -20.89 5.00
C ASP A 11 -1.95 -19.94 3.96
N HIS A 12 -2.19 -18.63 4.07
CA HIS A 12 -1.54 -17.63 3.24
C HIS A 12 -0.01 -17.59 3.47
N ILE A 13 0.43 -17.57 4.74
CA ILE A 13 1.86 -17.59 5.08
C ILE A 13 2.52 -18.86 4.52
N ALA A 14 1.87 -20.01 4.66
CA ALA A 14 2.37 -21.26 4.11
C ALA A 14 2.49 -21.19 2.58
N THR A 15 1.46 -20.68 1.90
CA THR A 15 1.47 -20.53 0.43
C THR A 15 2.60 -19.60 -0.05
N GLU A 16 2.89 -18.52 0.67
CA GLU A 16 4.03 -17.64 0.36
C GLU A 16 5.39 -18.35 0.48
N CYS A 17 5.52 -19.36 1.35
CA CYS A 17 6.75 -20.13 1.51
C CYS A 17 7.11 -20.97 0.26
N PHE A 18 6.12 -21.32 -0.57
CA PHE A 18 6.31 -22.17 -1.77
C PHE A 18 6.23 -21.39 -3.08
N SER A 19 5.51 -20.27 -3.11
CA SER A 19 5.26 -19.50 -4.34
C SER A 19 6.31 -18.43 -4.65
N LYS A 20 7.13 -18.03 -3.66
CA LYS A 20 8.08 -16.92 -3.82
C LYS A 20 9.50 -17.36 -3.50
N THR A 21 10.41 -17.12 -4.44
CA THR A 21 11.86 -17.28 -4.21
C THR A 21 12.52 -15.90 -4.23
N PRO A 22 13.11 -15.45 -3.11
CA PRO A 22 13.84 -14.19 -3.07
C PRO A 22 15.05 -14.21 -4.00
N SER A 23 15.33 -13.07 -4.64
CA SER A 23 16.43 -12.94 -5.61
C SER A 23 17.82 -13.18 -5.00
N PHE A 24 18.00 -12.94 -3.70
CA PHE A 24 19.30 -13.15 -3.03
C PHE A 24 19.69 -14.63 -2.89
N VAL A 25 18.76 -15.57 -3.10
CA VAL A 25 19.01 -17.01 -2.92
C VAL A 25 20.07 -17.52 -3.91
N SER A 26 20.15 -16.93 -5.11
CA SER A 26 21.14 -17.29 -6.11
C SER A 26 22.59 -17.10 -5.64
N GLY A 27 22.84 -16.08 -4.82
CA GLY A 27 24.17 -15.73 -4.29
C GLY A 27 24.62 -16.53 -3.06
N LEU A 28 23.82 -17.47 -2.57
CA LEU A 28 24.16 -18.28 -1.40
C LEU A 28 25.04 -19.50 -1.78
N THR A 29 25.85 -19.98 -0.84
CA THR A 29 26.61 -21.24 -0.97
C THR A 29 25.68 -22.45 -1.02
N SER A 30 26.14 -23.60 -1.52
CA SER A 30 25.30 -24.81 -1.68
C SER A 30 24.63 -25.23 -0.36
N GLU A 31 25.39 -25.31 0.73
CA GLU A 31 24.88 -25.72 2.04
C GLU A 31 23.84 -24.74 2.61
N ILE A 32 24.03 -23.44 2.38
CA ILE A 32 23.08 -22.42 2.85
C ILE A 32 21.82 -22.42 1.98
N LYS A 33 21.94 -22.74 0.68
CA LYS A 33 20.78 -22.95 -0.21
C LYS A 33 19.95 -24.15 0.24
N GLU A 34 20.58 -25.26 0.60
CA GLU A 34 19.89 -26.44 1.15
C GLU A 34 19.13 -26.09 2.43
N LEU A 35 19.77 -25.36 3.34
CA LEU A 35 19.13 -24.88 4.56
C LEU A 35 17.95 -23.94 4.28
N PHE A 36 18.09 -23.05 3.28
CA PHE A 36 17.02 -22.16 2.84
C PHE A 36 15.81 -22.95 2.31
N TRP A 37 16.03 -23.96 1.48
CA TRP A 37 14.95 -24.77 0.91
C TRP A 37 14.31 -25.72 1.93
N TYR A 38 15.07 -26.14 2.95
CA TYR A 38 14.56 -26.97 4.03
C TYR A 38 13.67 -26.20 5.02
N LEU A 39 14.08 -24.99 5.41
CA LEU A 39 13.40 -24.15 6.40
C LEU A 39 12.35 -23.23 5.78
N THR A 40 11.35 -22.84 6.59
CA THR A 40 10.46 -21.72 6.24
C THR A 40 11.26 -20.41 6.12
N PRO A 41 10.83 -19.44 5.28
CA PRO A 41 11.52 -18.16 5.14
C PRO A 41 11.71 -17.42 6.47
N TYR A 42 10.74 -17.53 7.37
CA TYR A 42 10.83 -16.96 8.71
C TYR A 42 11.95 -17.60 9.53
N ALA A 43 11.99 -18.93 9.61
CA ALA A 43 13.03 -19.64 10.35
C ALA A 43 14.41 -19.41 9.75
N PHE A 44 14.53 -19.42 8.41
CA PHE A 44 15.78 -19.08 7.74
C PHE A 44 16.25 -17.66 8.08
N GLY A 45 15.34 -16.68 8.15
CA GLY A 45 15.65 -15.32 8.58
C GLY A 45 16.21 -15.21 10.01
N LEU A 46 15.94 -16.18 10.88
CA LEU A 46 16.54 -16.27 12.22
C LEU A 46 17.93 -16.91 12.20
N VAL A 47 18.15 -17.90 11.31
CA VAL A 47 19.39 -18.67 11.21
C VAL A 47 20.46 -17.95 10.38
N GLN A 48 20.07 -17.23 9.33
CA GLN A 48 20.99 -16.51 8.45
C GLN A 48 21.91 -15.51 9.19
N PRO A 49 21.42 -14.68 10.14
CA PRO A 49 22.29 -13.84 10.95
C PRO A 49 23.28 -14.66 11.80
N LYS A 50 22.89 -15.86 12.23
CA LYS A 50 23.78 -16.75 13.01
C LYS A 50 24.90 -17.32 12.14
N LEU A 51 24.62 -17.66 10.88
CA LEU A 51 25.65 -18.06 9.92
C LEU A 51 26.68 -16.93 9.69
N ASN A 52 26.21 -15.68 9.58
CA ASN A 52 27.10 -14.54 9.39
C ASN A 52 27.98 -14.22 10.62
N SER A 53 27.58 -14.68 11.81
CA SER A 53 28.31 -14.48 13.06
C SER A 53 29.21 -15.64 13.46
N ILE A 54 29.39 -16.66 12.60
CA ILE A 54 30.25 -17.83 12.90
C ILE A 54 31.66 -17.39 13.29
N ASP A 55 32.26 -16.49 12.52
CA ASP A 55 33.67 -16.12 12.70
C ASP A 55 33.91 -15.26 13.96
N GLN A 56 32.84 -14.72 14.56
CA GLN A 56 32.91 -13.92 15.79
C GLN A 56 32.94 -14.77 17.07
N VAL A 57 32.71 -16.09 16.95
CA VAL A 57 32.63 -17.00 18.08
C VAL A 57 34.03 -17.34 18.60
N LYS A 58 34.27 -17.08 19.89
CA LYS A 58 35.51 -17.41 20.60
C LYS A 58 35.41 -18.78 21.27
N VAL A 59 36.15 -19.74 20.73
CA VAL A 59 36.24 -21.10 21.29
C VAL A 59 37.38 -21.13 22.31
N ILE A 60 37.08 -21.53 23.55
CA ILE A 60 38.06 -21.64 24.64
C ILE A 60 38.80 -22.97 24.51
N SER A 61 38.06 -24.06 24.36
CA SER A 61 38.60 -25.41 24.16
C SER A 61 37.65 -26.23 23.29
N HIS A 62 38.19 -27.22 22.58
CA HIS A 62 37.40 -28.17 21.81
C HIS A 62 38.12 -29.51 21.77
N ILE A 63 37.40 -30.58 22.11
CA ILE A 63 37.88 -31.97 22.14
C ILE A 63 36.74 -32.87 21.67
N SER A 64 37.03 -33.83 20.79
CA SER A 64 36.11 -34.92 20.41
C SER A 64 34.68 -34.46 20.08
N LEU A 65 34.52 -33.53 19.13
CA LEU A 65 33.21 -32.99 18.70
C LEU A 65 32.44 -32.18 19.75
N THR A 66 33.07 -31.89 20.88
CA THR A 66 32.56 -30.99 21.92
C THR A 66 33.46 -29.75 22.02
N GLY A 67 32.91 -28.66 22.51
CA GLY A 67 33.60 -27.39 22.65
C GLY A 67 33.02 -26.53 23.77
N VAL A 68 33.92 -25.81 24.44
CA VAL A 68 33.60 -24.81 25.45
C VAL A 68 33.75 -23.44 24.81
N ILE A 69 32.66 -22.67 24.76
CA ILE A 69 32.60 -21.41 24.02
C ILE A 69 32.26 -20.26 24.97
N ASN A 70 32.99 -19.16 24.84
CA ASN A 70 32.72 -17.95 25.60
C ASN A 70 31.64 -17.11 24.89
N SER A 71 30.47 -17.00 25.49
CA SER A 71 29.35 -16.22 24.99
C SER A 71 28.99 -15.09 25.95
N ARG A 72 28.11 -14.18 25.51
CA ARG A 72 27.51 -13.14 26.37
C ARG A 72 26.62 -13.74 27.48
N GLU A 73 26.18 -14.98 27.29
CA GLU A 73 25.39 -15.76 28.25
C GLU A 73 26.27 -16.51 29.26
N GLY A 74 27.60 -16.36 29.17
CA GLY A 74 28.58 -17.09 29.95
C GLY A 74 29.29 -18.18 29.14
N THR A 75 29.94 -19.07 29.87
CA THR A 75 30.65 -20.23 29.29
C THR A 75 29.63 -21.32 28.96
N LEU A 76 29.54 -21.70 27.68
CA LEU A 76 28.57 -22.66 27.19
C LEU A 76 29.27 -23.94 26.73
N ASN A 77 28.67 -25.08 27.07
CA ASN A 77 29.03 -26.37 26.49
C ASN A 77 28.26 -26.57 25.19
N VAL A 78 29.00 -26.92 24.14
CA VAL A 78 28.49 -27.01 22.77
C VAL A 78 29.01 -28.29 22.15
N THR A 79 28.14 -29.02 21.48
CA THR A 79 28.51 -30.14 20.62
C THR A 79 28.21 -29.78 19.16
N THR A 80 28.60 -30.64 18.22
CA THR A 80 28.28 -30.44 16.80
C THR A 80 26.78 -30.54 16.49
N THR A 81 25.96 -30.94 17.48
CA THR A 81 24.51 -31.10 17.34
C THR A 81 23.67 -30.38 18.40
N THR A 82 24.24 -30.06 19.57
CA THR A 82 23.52 -29.46 20.69
C THR A 82 24.25 -28.24 21.27
N CYS A 83 23.50 -27.29 21.82
CA CYS A 83 24.07 -26.13 22.51
C CYS A 83 23.09 -25.64 23.57
N GLU A 84 23.62 -25.20 24.70
CA GLU A 84 22.85 -24.72 25.85
C GLU A 84 22.43 -23.24 25.74
N CYS A 85 22.69 -22.58 24.60
CA CYS A 85 22.37 -21.16 24.46
C CYS A 85 20.86 -20.91 24.36
N SER A 86 20.45 -19.71 24.77
CA SER A 86 19.04 -19.29 24.77
C SER A 86 18.35 -19.47 23.41
N PHE A 87 19.10 -19.32 22.32
CA PHE A 87 18.60 -19.47 20.96
C PHE A 87 18.19 -20.91 20.65
N VAL A 88 19.02 -21.91 20.99
CA VAL A 88 18.69 -23.32 20.73
C VAL A 88 17.55 -23.76 21.65
N THR A 89 17.60 -23.37 22.93
CA THR A 89 16.54 -23.69 23.89
C THR A 89 15.19 -23.12 23.49
N SER A 90 15.15 -21.89 22.98
CA SER A 90 13.89 -21.22 22.61
C SER A 90 13.41 -21.59 21.20
N MET A 91 14.32 -21.61 20.22
CA MET A 91 13.98 -21.76 18.81
C MET A 91 14.16 -23.18 18.31
N CYS A 92 14.90 -24.05 18.98
CA CYS A 92 15.24 -25.40 18.49
C CYS A 92 15.76 -25.38 17.04
N LEU A 93 16.64 -24.41 16.76
CA LEU A 93 17.29 -24.18 15.48
C LEU A 93 18.81 -24.04 15.71
N PRO A 94 19.65 -24.38 14.72
CA PRO A 94 21.10 -24.32 14.89
C PRO A 94 21.57 -22.88 15.13
N CYS A 95 22.46 -22.72 16.11
CA CYS A 95 23.04 -21.43 16.46
C CYS A 95 24.47 -21.29 15.91
N HIS A 96 24.98 -20.06 15.91
CA HIS A 96 26.36 -19.75 15.51
C HIS A 96 27.44 -20.53 16.28
N HIS A 97 27.18 -20.98 17.51
CA HIS A 97 28.08 -21.83 18.27
C HIS A 97 28.22 -23.23 17.66
N ILE A 98 27.08 -23.87 17.34
CA ILE A 98 27.05 -25.18 16.65
C ILE A 98 27.73 -25.05 15.29
N PHE A 99 27.40 -24.01 14.52
CA PHE A 99 28.03 -23.78 13.22
C PHE A 99 29.53 -23.54 13.32
N LYS A 100 30.02 -22.82 14.34
CA LYS A 100 31.47 -22.64 14.56
C LYS A 100 32.16 -23.97 14.83
N LEU A 101 31.58 -24.81 15.69
CA LEU A 101 32.17 -26.10 16.02
C LEU A 101 32.16 -27.04 14.81
N ARG A 102 31.07 -27.06 14.04
CA ARG A 102 30.99 -27.81 12.77
C ARG A 102 32.03 -27.33 11.75
N LYS A 103 32.25 -26.02 11.63
CA LYS A 103 33.29 -25.44 10.78
C LYS A 103 34.71 -25.82 11.22
N ILE A 104 34.95 -26.00 12.53
CA ILE A 104 36.27 -26.44 13.06
C ILE A 104 36.53 -27.91 12.72
N TYR A 105 35.50 -28.76 12.80
CA TYR A 105 35.61 -30.20 12.50
C TYR A 105 35.29 -30.54 11.04
N ASP A 106 35.25 -29.55 10.14
CA ASP A 106 34.96 -29.72 8.71
C ASP A 106 33.66 -30.51 8.41
N LEU A 107 32.63 -30.28 9.23
CA LEU A 107 31.30 -30.86 9.04
C LEU A 107 30.40 -29.90 8.28
N SER A 108 29.55 -30.44 7.41
CA SER A 108 28.61 -29.63 6.62
C SER A 108 27.76 -28.71 7.52
N LEU A 109 27.57 -27.45 7.12
CA LEU A 109 26.72 -26.53 7.85
C LEU A 109 25.23 -26.88 7.72
N TYR A 110 24.86 -27.61 6.66
CA TYR A 110 23.52 -28.14 6.51
C TYR A 110 23.39 -29.47 7.27
N CYS A 111 22.49 -29.50 8.25
CA CYS A 111 22.12 -30.72 8.97
C CYS A 111 20.64 -30.64 9.35
N PRO A 112 19.77 -31.44 8.70
CA PRO A 112 18.32 -31.44 8.94
C PRO A 112 17.94 -31.69 10.39
N GLU A 113 18.69 -32.55 11.08
CA GLU A 113 18.43 -32.99 12.46
C GLU A 113 18.55 -31.85 13.49
N LEU A 114 19.27 -30.78 13.16
CA LEU A 114 19.40 -29.60 14.04
C LEU A 114 18.17 -28.70 14.03
N CYS A 115 17.26 -28.91 13.09
CA CYS A 115 16.12 -28.04 12.83
C CYS A 115 14.83 -28.75 13.24
N ALA A 116 14.15 -28.24 14.26
CA ALA A 116 12.87 -28.81 14.67
C ALA A 116 11.81 -28.76 13.55
N ASP A 117 11.04 -29.85 13.41
CA ASP A 117 10.06 -30.05 12.32
C ASP A 117 9.12 -28.86 12.10
N ARG A 118 8.67 -28.22 13.19
CA ARG A 118 7.77 -27.06 13.15
C ARG A 118 8.26 -25.89 12.28
N TRP A 119 9.56 -25.83 11.99
CA TRP A 119 10.18 -24.79 11.18
C TRP A 119 10.43 -25.19 9.72
N THR A 120 10.22 -26.46 9.39
CA THR A 120 10.50 -27.01 8.06
C THR A 120 9.38 -26.71 7.08
N ARG A 121 9.72 -26.58 5.80
CA ARG A 121 8.70 -26.48 4.75
C ARG A 121 7.86 -27.74 4.66
N LYS A 122 8.48 -28.91 4.85
CA LYS A 122 7.81 -30.23 4.84
C LYS A 122 6.65 -30.29 5.86
N TYR A 123 6.86 -29.80 7.08
CA TYR A 123 5.79 -29.73 8.08
C TYR A 123 4.60 -28.90 7.60
N TYR A 124 4.86 -27.74 6.98
CA TYR A 124 3.78 -26.90 6.44
C TYR A 124 3.11 -27.50 5.21
N GLN A 125 3.83 -28.24 4.36
CA GLN A 125 3.21 -28.99 3.24
C GLN A 125 2.18 -29.99 3.75
N ASN A 126 2.49 -30.70 4.85
CA ASN A 126 1.61 -31.74 5.39
C ASN A 126 0.42 -31.16 6.19
N VAL A 127 0.59 -29.99 6.83
CA VAL A 127 -0.42 -29.43 7.75
C VAL A 127 -1.33 -28.40 7.07
N CYS A 128 -0.87 -27.71 6.03
CA CYS A 128 -1.68 -26.69 5.35
C CYS A 128 -2.60 -27.28 4.29
N ARG A 129 -3.88 -26.92 4.38
CA ARG A 129 -4.96 -27.44 3.53
C ARG A 129 -4.88 -26.98 2.07
N VAL A 130 -4.14 -25.90 1.84
CA VAL A 130 -4.12 -25.16 0.56
C VAL A 130 -2.95 -25.61 -0.34
N ILE A 131 -2.01 -26.39 0.20
CA ILE A 131 -0.87 -26.88 -0.58
C ILE A 131 -1.22 -28.30 -1.05
N PRO A 132 -1.31 -28.55 -2.36
CA PRO A 132 -1.50 -29.91 -2.86
C PRO A 132 -0.34 -30.76 -2.37
N SER A 133 -0.65 -31.90 -1.73
CA SER A 133 0.37 -32.90 -1.42
C SER A 133 0.93 -33.38 -2.75
N MET A 134 2.08 -32.84 -3.14
CA MET A 134 2.90 -33.48 -4.17
C MET A 134 3.42 -34.76 -3.51
N THR A 135 2.74 -35.87 -3.76
CA THR A 135 3.34 -37.19 -3.61
C THR A 135 4.62 -37.17 -4.41
N VAL A 136 5.74 -37.05 -3.69
CA VAL A 136 7.09 -37.15 -4.24
C VAL A 136 7.20 -38.56 -4.82
N PRO A 137 7.35 -38.74 -6.15
CA PRO A 137 7.73 -40.04 -6.66
C PRO A 137 9.12 -40.34 -6.10
N ASN A 138 9.26 -41.49 -5.45
CA ASN A 138 10.52 -41.97 -4.90
C ASN A 138 11.64 -41.84 -5.95
N MET A 139 12.80 -41.36 -5.50
CA MET A 139 14.03 -41.36 -6.29
C MET A 139 14.41 -42.79 -6.68
N THR A 140 14.31 -43.10 -7.98
CA THR A 140 15.23 -44.01 -8.67
C THR A 140 15.47 -43.48 -10.09
N VAL A 141 16.66 -42.88 -10.28
CA VAL A 141 17.59 -42.89 -11.44
C VAL A 141 17.02 -42.72 -12.87
N PRO A 142 17.65 -41.89 -13.73
CA PRO A 142 16.99 -41.21 -14.84
C PRO A 142 17.07 -42.02 -16.15
N ASN A 143 16.04 -41.93 -16.99
CA ASN A 143 16.26 -41.80 -18.42
C ASN A 143 15.00 -41.39 -19.20
N ILE A 144 15.25 -40.69 -20.30
CA ILE A 144 14.39 -40.47 -21.47
C ILE A 144 13.43 -39.28 -21.36
N THR A 145 13.88 -38.21 -22.03
CA THR A 145 13.12 -37.30 -22.91
C THR A 145 11.61 -37.53 -22.96
N GLU A 146 10.84 -36.58 -22.44
CA GLU A 146 9.57 -36.18 -23.07
C GLU A 146 9.07 -34.86 -22.49
N GLN A 147 8.71 -33.96 -23.40
CA GLN A 147 8.01 -32.72 -23.12
C GLN A 147 6.64 -33.02 -22.52
N ASN A 148 6.55 -33.16 -21.20
CA ASN A 148 5.24 -33.16 -20.54
C ASN A 148 4.80 -31.73 -20.29
N CYS A 149 4.13 -31.16 -21.28
CA CYS A 149 3.25 -30.01 -21.11
C CYS A 149 2.13 -30.39 -20.13
N VAL A 150 2.08 -29.72 -18.99
CA VAL A 150 1.00 -29.86 -18.01
C VAL A 150 -0.27 -29.26 -18.59
N ASN A 151 -1.18 -30.09 -19.08
CA ASN A 151 -2.53 -29.66 -19.43
C ASN A 151 -3.35 -29.44 -18.16
N VAL A 152 -3.55 -28.17 -17.80
CA VAL A 152 -4.46 -27.77 -16.73
C VAL A 152 -5.89 -27.73 -17.30
N VAL A 153 -6.65 -28.81 -17.11
CA VAL A 153 -8.10 -28.77 -17.33
C VAL A 153 -8.75 -28.29 -16.03
N THR A 154 -8.99 -26.99 -15.92
CA THR A 154 -9.81 -26.42 -14.86
C THR A 154 -11.28 -26.59 -15.22
N VAL A 155 -11.94 -27.59 -14.62
CA VAL A 155 -13.41 -27.62 -14.59
C VAL A 155 -13.88 -26.48 -13.68
N SER A 156 -14.10 -25.31 -14.29
CA SER A 156 -14.58 -24.12 -13.59
C SER A 156 -16.07 -24.27 -13.32
N THR A 157 -16.44 -24.98 -12.25
CA THR A 157 -17.77 -24.81 -11.69
C THR A 157 -17.81 -23.42 -11.06
N LYS A 158 -18.26 -22.42 -11.82
CA LYS A 158 -18.51 -21.06 -11.33
C LYS A 158 -19.56 -21.13 -10.21
N LYS A 159 -19.13 -21.33 -8.97
CA LYS A 159 -20.03 -21.19 -7.83
C LYS A 159 -20.44 -19.71 -7.78
N LYS A 160 -21.74 -19.46 -7.95
CA LYS A 160 -22.33 -18.11 -7.87
C LYS A 160 -21.90 -17.49 -6.55
N ARG A 161 -21.15 -16.40 -6.61
CA ARG A 161 -20.65 -15.67 -5.44
C ARG A 161 -21.86 -15.11 -4.68
N ILE A 162 -21.96 -15.41 -3.39
CA ILE A 162 -23.00 -14.86 -2.52
C ILE A 162 -22.59 -13.42 -2.14
N TYR A 163 -23.43 -12.44 -2.46
CA TYR A 163 -23.17 -11.03 -2.15
C TYR A 163 -23.29 -10.74 -0.64
N ASN A 164 -22.37 -9.91 -0.12
CA ASN A 164 -22.44 -9.40 1.25
C ASN A 164 -23.55 -8.34 1.39
N GLN A 165 -24.09 -8.11 2.59
CA GLN A 165 -25.16 -7.13 2.87
C GLN A 165 -24.85 -5.73 2.32
N HIS A 166 -23.61 -5.25 2.49
CA HIS A 166 -23.20 -3.95 1.94
C HIS A 166 -23.18 -3.94 0.40
N GLU A 167 -22.72 -5.03 -0.22
CA GLU A 167 -22.74 -5.17 -1.68
C GLU A 167 -24.18 -5.21 -2.19
N LYS A 168 -25.07 -5.98 -1.55
CA LYS A 168 -26.51 -6.02 -1.86
C LYS A 168 -27.15 -4.63 -1.80
N PHE A 169 -26.86 -3.87 -0.74
CA PHE A 169 -27.36 -2.51 -0.57
C PHE A 169 -26.86 -1.57 -1.68
N GLN A 170 -25.56 -1.62 -2.03
CA GLN A 170 -25.02 -0.78 -3.10
C GLN A 170 -25.65 -1.08 -4.46
N TYR A 171 -25.86 -2.36 -4.78
CA TYR A 171 -26.53 -2.75 -6.02
C TYR A 171 -27.99 -2.27 -6.06
N ALA A 172 -28.75 -2.49 -4.98
CA ALA A 172 -30.13 -2.03 -4.88
C ALA A 172 -30.24 -0.49 -4.94
N TYR A 173 -29.37 0.22 -4.21
CA TYR A 173 -29.33 1.69 -4.20
C TYR A 173 -29.05 2.26 -5.59
N THR A 174 -28.15 1.64 -6.37
CA THR A 174 -27.85 2.07 -7.74
C THR A 174 -29.09 2.01 -8.63
N GLN A 175 -29.89 0.96 -8.54
CA GLN A 175 -31.13 0.82 -9.31
C GLN A 175 -32.22 1.78 -8.80
N ALA A 176 -32.39 1.90 -7.49
CA ALA A 176 -33.35 2.84 -6.89
C ALA A 176 -33.05 4.29 -7.28
N LYS A 177 -31.76 4.69 -7.28
CA LYS A 177 -31.33 6.01 -7.72
C LYS A 177 -31.65 6.27 -9.19
N ARG A 178 -31.46 5.26 -10.06
CA ARG A 178 -31.83 5.34 -11.48
C ARG A 178 -33.34 5.50 -11.66
N LEU A 179 -34.15 4.73 -10.93
CA LEU A 179 -35.62 4.85 -10.96
C LEU A 179 -36.10 6.22 -10.48
N ALA A 180 -35.46 6.79 -9.45
CA ALA A 180 -35.77 8.14 -8.98
C ALA A 180 -35.48 9.21 -10.05
N SER A 181 -34.38 9.08 -10.80
CA SER A 181 -34.07 9.97 -11.94
C SER A 181 -35.15 9.87 -13.02
N LEU A 182 -35.49 8.66 -13.46
CA LEU A 182 -36.50 8.42 -14.50
C LEU A 182 -37.90 8.86 -14.07
N ALA A 183 -38.23 8.78 -12.79
CA ALA A 183 -39.46 9.34 -12.26
C ALA A 183 -39.43 10.87 -12.38
N SER A 184 -38.34 11.52 -11.94
CA SER A 184 -38.24 13.00 -11.94
C SER A 184 -38.24 13.64 -13.33
N GLU A 185 -37.85 12.90 -14.37
CA GLU A 185 -37.87 13.35 -15.76
C GLU A 185 -39.29 13.37 -16.37
N ALA A 186 -40.26 12.67 -15.77
CA ALA A 186 -41.65 12.69 -16.22
C ALA A 186 -42.42 13.89 -15.65
N SER A 187 -43.32 14.49 -16.44
CA SER A 187 -44.14 15.62 -16.03
C SER A 187 -45.60 15.21 -15.71
N GLY A 188 -46.24 15.93 -14.80
CA GLY A 188 -47.68 15.86 -14.54
C GLY A 188 -48.19 14.50 -14.02
N THR A 189 -49.16 13.93 -14.73
CA THR A 189 -49.87 12.70 -14.34
C THR A 189 -48.99 11.44 -14.43
N GLU A 190 -48.02 11.42 -15.33
CA GLU A 190 -47.10 10.30 -15.53
C GLU A 190 -46.13 10.15 -14.34
N PHE A 191 -45.67 11.27 -13.77
CA PHE A 191 -44.90 11.26 -12.53
C PHE A 191 -45.70 10.66 -11.36
N GLN A 192 -46.98 11.04 -11.24
CA GLN A 192 -47.85 10.51 -10.19
C GLN A 192 -48.10 9.01 -10.33
N LYS A 193 -48.25 8.50 -11.56
CA LYS A 193 -48.36 7.05 -11.83
C LYS A 193 -47.09 6.31 -11.42
N ARG A 194 -45.91 6.81 -11.82
CA ARG A 194 -44.61 6.21 -11.46
C ARG A 194 -44.35 6.23 -9.96
N LEU A 195 -44.72 7.32 -9.27
CA LEU A 195 -44.56 7.43 -7.82
C LEU A 195 -45.49 6.46 -7.07
N LYS A 196 -46.75 6.32 -7.52
CA LYS A 196 -47.68 5.32 -6.97
C LYS A 196 -47.14 3.90 -7.12
N LEU A 197 -46.55 3.58 -8.28
CA LEU A 197 -45.94 2.27 -8.54
C LEU A 197 -44.73 2.01 -7.62
N LEU A 198 -43.85 3.00 -7.43
CA LEU A 198 -42.71 2.88 -6.53
C LEU A 198 -43.14 2.66 -5.07
N ASN A 199 -44.20 3.34 -4.62
CA ASN A 199 -44.77 3.14 -3.30
C ASN A 199 -45.38 1.74 -3.14
N LEU A 200 -46.03 1.21 -4.19
CA LEU A 200 -46.57 -0.15 -4.18
C LEU A 200 -45.45 -1.18 -4.03
N ILE A 201 -44.35 -1.01 -4.77
CA ILE A 201 -43.17 -1.88 -4.67
C ILE A 201 -42.54 -1.79 -3.27
N ALA A 202 -42.40 -0.59 -2.72
CA ALA A 202 -41.86 -0.39 -1.38
C ALA A 202 -42.71 -1.10 -0.30
N ASN A 203 -44.03 -0.88 -0.31
CA ASN A 203 -44.95 -1.48 0.64
C ASN A 203 -44.98 -3.01 0.55
N ALA A 204 -44.93 -3.57 -0.66
CA ALA A 204 -44.90 -5.02 -0.86
C ALA A 204 -43.58 -5.64 -0.35
N TRP A 205 -42.44 -4.97 -0.54
CA TRP A 205 -41.17 -5.44 0.00
C TRP A 205 -41.07 -5.27 1.53
N GLU A 206 -41.76 -4.30 2.12
CA GLU A 206 -41.90 -4.17 3.58
C GLU A 206 -42.70 -5.33 4.20
N THR A 207 -43.70 -5.85 3.48
CA THR A 207 -44.51 -7.01 3.91
C THR A 207 -43.94 -8.36 3.47
N ASN A 208 -42.74 -8.39 2.88
CA ASN A 208 -42.08 -9.58 2.29
C ASN A 208 -42.91 -10.28 1.19
N GLN A 209 -43.69 -9.54 0.42
CA GLN A 209 -44.42 -10.05 -0.73
C GLN A 209 -43.60 -9.91 -2.02
N GLU A 210 -43.68 -10.92 -2.90
CA GLU A 210 -43.07 -10.87 -4.23
C GLU A 210 -43.94 -10.04 -5.18
N VAL A 211 -43.36 -9.00 -5.78
CA VAL A 211 -44.04 -8.17 -6.78
C VAL A 211 -43.65 -8.68 -8.16
N ASN A 212 -44.59 -9.29 -8.87
CA ASN A 212 -44.41 -9.65 -10.27
C ASN A 212 -45.07 -8.58 -11.14
N LEU A 213 -44.29 -7.94 -12.02
CA LEU A 213 -44.77 -6.86 -12.91
C LEU A 213 -45.40 -7.40 -14.20
N ASP A 214 -46.01 -8.58 -14.14
CA ASP A 214 -46.78 -9.15 -15.25
C ASP A 214 -48.22 -8.64 -15.15
N GLY A 215 -48.48 -7.48 -15.78
CA GLY A 215 -49.84 -7.02 -16.08
C GLY A 215 -50.36 -5.86 -15.21
N LEU A 216 -49.93 -4.63 -15.55
CA LEU A 216 -50.67 -3.40 -15.22
C LEU A 216 -51.24 -2.72 -16.48
N ALA A 217 -51.68 -3.55 -17.43
CA ALA A 217 -52.45 -3.12 -18.60
C ALA A 217 -53.96 -3.45 -18.48
N SER A 218 -54.43 -3.97 -17.35
CA SER A 218 -55.81 -4.43 -17.23
C SER A 218 -56.39 -4.19 -15.84
N GLN A 219 -56.48 -2.92 -15.44
CA GLN A 219 -57.59 -2.40 -14.61
C GLN A 219 -57.78 -0.90 -14.89
N GLU A 220 -58.33 -0.57 -16.06
CA GLU A 220 -59.21 0.59 -16.24
C GLU A 220 -60.07 0.34 -17.51
N SER A 221 -61.25 -0.26 -17.29
CA SER A 221 -62.49 -0.11 -18.10
C SER A 221 -63.59 -0.79 -17.27
N LEU A 222 -64.75 -0.19 -16.99
CA LEU A 222 -65.67 0.59 -17.81
C LEU A 222 -66.10 1.86 -17.03
N ASN A 223 -66.36 3.04 -17.61
CA ASN A 223 -67.24 3.35 -18.75
C ASN A 223 -66.61 4.45 -19.63
N GLU A 224 -66.49 4.19 -20.94
CA GLU A 224 -67.21 4.85 -22.06
C GLU A 224 -66.69 6.27 -22.37
N THR A 225 -66.32 6.66 -23.59
CA THR A 225 -66.61 6.21 -24.98
C THR A 225 -65.65 6.93 -25.95
N GLU A 226 -65.40 6.31 -27.11
CA GLU A 226 -65.17 6.92 -28.46
C GLU A 226 -64.04 7.97 -28.61
N ASP A 227 -63.19 8.01 -29.63
CA ASP A 227 -63.21 7.47 -30.99
C ASP A 227 -61.84 7.76 -31.63
N LEU A 228 -61.42 6.92 -32.61
CA LEU A 228 -60.73 7.25 -33.87
C LEU A 228 -59.37 8.04 -33.79
N ILE A 229 -58.25 7.73 -34.48
CA ILE A 229 -58.03 7.23 -35.86
C ILE A 229 -56.49 7.26 -36.15
N ILE A 230 -55.98 6.31 -36.98
CA ILE A 230 -54.81 6.42 -37.93
C ILE A 230 -53.37 6.49 -37.32
N ASN A 231 -52.31 5.75 -37.73
CA ASN A 231 -52.01 4.79 -38.81
C ASN A 231 -50.77 3.92 -38.46
N GLU A 232 -50.75 2.71 -39.03
CA GLU A 232 -49.63 1.80 -39.40
C GLU A 232 -48.32 2.45 -39.96
N PRO A 233 -47.25 1.68 -40.30
CA PRO A 233 -46.63 0.51 -39.66
C PRO A 233 -45.06 0.62 -39.64
N GLU A 234 -44.41 -0.46 -39.18
CA GLU A 234 -43.06 -1.03 -39.48
C GLU A 234 -42.07 -0.19 -40.34
N ASP A 235 -40.75 -0.19 -40.11
CA ASP A 235 -39.93 -1.39 -40.22
C ASP A 235 -38.41 -1.13 -39.94
N LEU A 236 -37.68 -2.24 -39.79
CA LEU A 236 -36.25 -2.48 -40.09
C LEU A 236 -35.12 -2.17 -39.08
N ILE A 237 -34.67 -3.31 -38.54
CA ILE A 237 -33.36 -3.70 -38.02
C ILE A 237 -32.21 -3.34 -38.99
N ILE A 238 -31.11 -2.77 -38.45
CA ILE A 238 -29.76 -2.80 -39.04
C ILE A 238 -28.73 -3.17 -37.95
N ASN A 239 -27.76 -3.99 -38.36
CA ASN A 239 -26.85 -4.88 -37.62
C ASN A 239 -25.59 -4.25 -36.97
N GLU A 240 -25.04 -5.03 -36.01
CA GLU A 240 -23.60 -5.34 -35.74
C GLU A 240 -22.63 -4.30 -35.14
N PRO A 241 -21.44 -4.68 -34.58
CA PRO A 241 -20.88 -6.03 -34.41
C PRO A 241 -20.27 -6.38 -33.02
N GLU A 242 -20.11 -7.68 -32.80
CA GLU A 242 -19.25 -8.34 -31.82
C GLU A 242 -17.78 -8.30 -32.26
N GLU A 243 -16.92 -7.50 -31.60
CA GLU A 243 -15.47 -7.73 -31.69
C GLU A 243 -14.77 -7.13 -30.46
N LEU A 244 -14.68 -7.89 -29.36
CA LEU A 244 -13.77 -7.64 -28.21
C LEU A 244 -13.85 -8.79 -27.18
N GLN A 245 -13.64 -10.03 -27.62
CA GLN A 245 -13.61 -11.20 -26.70
C GLN A 245 -12.22 -11.83 -26.47
N LEU A 246 -11.13 -11.24 -26.96
CA LEU A 246 -9.81 -11.91 -26.92
C LEU A 246 -8.76 -11.24 -26.02
N LEU A 247 -9.15 -10.79 -24.81
CA LEU A 247 -8.20 -10.20 -23.84
C LEU A 247 -8.40 -10.60 -22.37
N ASN A 248 -9.31 -11.54 -22.06
CA ASN A 248 -9.66 -11.87 -20.68
C ASN A 248 -9.03 -13.16 -20.10
N ASP A 249 -8.13 -13.83 -20.81
CA ASP A 249 -7.46 -15.04 -20.33
C ASP A 249 -6.14 -14.77 -19.58
N LEU A 250 -6.08 -13.69 -18.81
CA LEU A 250 -5.04 -13.56 -17.79
C LEU A 250 -5.59 -14.03 -16.43
N PRO A 251 -4.89 -14.95 -15.72
CA PRO A 251 -5.32 -15.39 -14.41
C PRO A 251 -5.39 -14.19 -13.47
N ILE A 252 -6.61 -13.86 -13.02
CA ILE A 252 -6.86 -12.81 -12.05
C ILE A 252 -6.18 -13.23 -10.75
N LEU A 253 -5.04 -12.60 -10.45
CA LEU A 253 -4.38 -12.75 -9.15
C LEU A 253 -5.39 -12.39 -8.05
N PRO A 254 -5.45 -13.17 -6.95
CA PRO A 254 -6.35 -12.86 -5.86
C PRO A 254 -6.09 -11.43 -5.35
N PRO A 255 -7.16 -10.64 -5.08
CA PRO A 255 -7.01 -9.27 -4.66
C PRO A 255 -6.17 -9.22 -3.38
N ARG A 256 -5.17 -8.33 -3.34
CA ARG A 256 -4.33 -8.11 -2.15
C ARG A 256 -5.24 -7.73 -0.98
N ILE A 257 -5.50 -8.67 -0.09
CA ILE A 257 -6.23 -8.42 1.14
C ILE A 257 -5.30 -7.54 2.01
N PRO A 258 -5.68 -6.29 2.31
CA PRO A 258 -4.88 -5.48 3.24
C PRO A 258 -4.87 -6.21 4.58
N LYS A 259 -3.67 -6.45 5.12
CA LYS A 259 -3.48 -7.06 6.44
C LYS A 259 -4.15 -6.19 7.50
N ARG A 260 -5.43 -6.44 7.80
CA ARG A 260 -6.14 -5.81 8.91
C ARG A 260 -5.67 -6.51 10.18
N GLY A 261 -4.64 -5.95 10.80
CA GLY A 261 -4.20 -6.40 12.11
C GLY A 261 -5.34 -6.34 13.14
N ARG A 262 -5.19 -7.11 14.23
CA ARG A 262 -6.04 -7.06 15.43
C ARG A 262 -6.36 -5.59 15.77
N PRO A 263 -7.62 -5.20 16.08
CA PRO A 263 -7.91 -3.87 16.58
C PRO A 263 -7.27 -3.77 17.98
N LYS A 264 -6.01 -3.36 18.00
CA LYS A 264 -5.29 -3.00 19.22
C LYS A 264 -5.40 -1.50 19.32
N GLY A 265 -5.87 -1.03 20.48
CA GLY A 265 -6.00 0.39 20.78
C GLY A 265 -4.79 1.17 20.27
N ASN A 266 -5.07 2.32 19.67
CA ASN A 266 -4.16 3.10 18.81
C ASN A 266 -2.76 3.34 19.43
N ASP A 267 -2.69 3.29 20.76
CA ASP A 267 -1.54 3.73 21.56
C ASP A 267 -0.58 2.64 22.04
N LYS A 268 -0.73 1.36 21.67
CA LYS A 268 0.16 0.26 22.15
C LYS A 268 0.96 -0.43 21.04
N THR A 269 2.17 -0.91 21.37
CA THR A 269 3.03 -1.72 20.48
C THR A 269 2.56 -3.18 20.42
N ALA A 270 3.18 -3.99 19.54
CA ALA A 270 2.85 -5.41 19.40
C ALA A 270 2.91 -6.20 20.73
N ILE A 271 3.76 -5.76 21.67
CA ILE A 271 4.01 -6.36 23.01
C ILE A 271 3.13 -5.73 24.11
N GLY A 272 2.26 -4.75 23.79
CA GLY A 272 1.38 -4.12 24.79
C GLY A 272 2.02 -2.98 25.59
N ILE A 273 3.29 -2.67 25.33
CA ILE A 273 3.98 -1.49 25.84
C ILE A 273 3.37 -0.25 25.15
N PRO A 274 3.09 0.85 25.88
CA PRO A 274 2.67 2.09 25.25
C PRO A 274 3.67 2.47 24.15
N LYS A 275 3.19 2.73 22.94
CA LYS A 275 4.04 3.28 21.90
C LYS A 275 4.61 4.57 22.49
N LYS A 276 5.95 4.67 22.59
CA LYS A 276 6.59 5.98 22.57
C LYS A 276 5.99 6.66 21.35
N ARG A 277 5.12 7.66 21.56
CA ARG A 277 4.62 8.48 20.47
C ARG A 277 5.90 8.89 19.75
N LYS A 278 6.12 8.38 18.53
CA LYS A 278 6.99 9.11 17.62
C LYS A 278 6.42 10.52 17.72
N ILE A 279 7.26 11.50 17.97
CA ILE A 279 6.92 12.87 17.63
C ILE A 279 6.80 12.85 16.09
N VAL A 280 5.75 12.22 15.59
CA VAL A 280 5.10 12.58 14.35
C VAL A 280 4.66 13.98 14.73
N SER A 281 5.42 14.95 14.26
CA SER A 281 5.01 16.35 14.24
C SER A 281 3.53 16.36 13.89
N VAL A 282 2.70 16.57 14.91
CA VAL A 282 1.25 16.54 14.82
C VAL A 282 0.91 17.49 13.66
N GLY A 283 0.22 16.98 12.64
CA GLY A 283 -0.26 17.79 11.52
C GLY A 283 0.73 18.12 10.38
N LEU A 284 2.02 17.74 10.42
CA LEU A 284 2.92 18.06 9.29
C LEU A 284 2.78 17.08 8.12
N VAL A 285 2.29 17.61 7.00
CA VAL A 285 2.17 16.91 5.72
C VAL A 285 3.06 17.60 4.68
N SER A 286 3.62 16.82 3.75
CA SER A 286 4.40 17.33 2.62
C SER A 286 3.57 18.28 1.74
N PHE A 287 4.23 19.22 1.07
CA PHE A 287 3.60 20.22 0.20
C PHE A 287 2.62 19.58 -0.80
N HIS A 288 3.02 18.52 -1.51
CA HIS A 288 2.14 17.85 -2.49
C HIS A 288 0.85 17.27 -1.89
N LYS A 289 0.84 16.95 -0.59
CA LYS A 289 -0.31 16.38 0.13
C LYS A 289 -1.17 17.43 0.83
N LEU A 290 -0.81 18.72 0.71
CA LEU A 290 -1.61 19.81 1.27
C LEU A 290 -2.95 19.97 0.54
N PRO A 291 -4.03 20.33 1.25
CA PRO A 291 -5.25 20.86 0.63
C PRO A 291 -4.94 22.07 -0.25
N LEU A 292 -5.70 22.23 -1.34
CA LEU A 292 -5.51 23.28 -2.36
C LEU A 292 -5.39 24.69 -1.75
N LYS A 293 -6.29 25.04 -0.82
CA LYS A 293 -6.30 26.35 -0.15
C LYS A 293 -4.99 26.64 0.60
N LEU A 294 -4.41 25.63 1.24
CA LEU A 294 -3.14 25.78 1.97
C LEU A 294 -1.94 25.80 1.02
N LYS A 295 -1.99 25.08 -0.11
CA LYS A 295 -0.97 25.19 -1.16
C LYS A 295 -0.93 26.61 -1.72
N GLN A 296 -2.08 27.15 -2.09
CA GLN A 296 -2.21 28.51 -2.61
C GLN A 296 -1.69 29.56 -1.63
N CYS A 297 -2.06 29.46 -0.35
CA CYS A 297 -1.53 30.33 0.69
C CYS A 297 0.01 30.23 0.80
N GLN A 298 0.56 29.01 0.83
CA GLN A 298 2.01 28.81 0.89
C GLN A 298 2.73 29.37 -0.35
N MET A 299 2.12 29.24 -1.53
CA MET A 299 2.67 29.76 -2.78
C MET A 299 2.65 31.31 -2.83
N LEU A 300 1.59 31.93 -2.30
CA LEU A 300 1.49 33.38 -2.20
C LEU A 300 2.54 33.97 -1.25
N LYS A 301 2.77 33.29 -0.10
CA LYS A 301 3.82 33.68 0.87
C LYS A 301 5.24 33.72 0.29
N TRP A 302 5.48 33.08 -0.86
CA TRP A 302 6.81 33.12 -1.48
C TRP A 302 7.08 34.43 -2.24
N VAL A 303 6.04 35.17 -2.59
CA VAL A 303 6.11 36.34 -3.49
C VAL A 303 5.64 37.62 -2.79
N VAL A 304 4.78 37.48 -1.78
CA VAL A 304 4.00 38.57 -1.18
C VAL A 304 3.99 38.38 0.33
N ASP A 305 3.94 39.50 1.06
CA ASP A 305 3.89 39.51 2.52
C ASP A 305 2.72 38.69 3.10
N GLU A 306 2.89 38.24 4.34
CA GLU A 306 1.90 37.39 5.03
C GLU A 306 0.53 38.08 5.18
N GLU A 307 0.51 39.39 5.43
CA GLU A 307 -0.73 40.17 5.57
C GLU A 307 -1.51 40.25 4.25
N LEU A 308 -0.81 40.55 3.16
CA LEU A 308 -1.40 40.62 1.81
C LEU A 308 -1.83 39.25 1.30
N THR A 309 -1.11 38.19 1.69
CA THR A 309 -1.51 36.80 1.42
C THR A 309 -2.87 36.49 2.04
N MET A 310 -3.10 36.87 3.30
CA MET A 310 -4.38 36.64 3.97
C MET A 310 -5.53 37.42 3.31
N LEU A 311 -5.28 38.68 2.92
CA LEU A 311 -6.26 39.51 2.22
C LEU A 311 -6.62 38.97 0.83
N ALA A 312 -5.65 38.43 0.10
CA ALA A 312 -5.87 37.81 -1.20
C ALA A 312 -6.66 36.49 -1.08
N MET A 313 -6.37 35.67 -0.06
CA MET A 313 -7.07 34.40 0.19
C MET A 313 -8.54 34.59 0.60
N ASP A 314 -8.87 35.73 1.22
CA ASP A 314 -10.24 36.13 1.54
C ASP A 314 -10.97 36.80 0.35
N ASN A 315 -10.32 36.90 -0.81
CA ASN A 315 -10.79 37.63 -2.00
C ASN A 315 -11.08 39.12 -1.76
N LYS A 316 -10.45 39.74 -0.74
CA LYS A 316 -10.68 41.15 -0.38
C LYS A 316 -9.82 42.12 -1.18
N LYS A 317 -8.66 41.68 -1.69
CA LYS A 317 -7.72 42.50 -2.46
C LYS A 317 -7.01 41.65 -3.52
N MET A 318 -6.95 42.15 -4.75
CA MET A 318 -6.09 41.59 -5.81
C MET A 318 -4.68 42.15 -5.67
N ILE A 319 -3.67 41.29 -5.83
CA ILE A 319 -2.27 41.68 -5.66
C ILE A 319 -1.79 42.40 -6.93
N GLY A 320 -1.39 43.67 -6.78
CA GLY A 320 -0.89 44.50 -7.87
C GLY A 320 0.64 44.46 -8.03
N LYS A 321 1.16 45.14 -9.06
CA LYS A 321 2.60 45.23 -9.35
C LYS A 321 3.45 45.82 -8.21
N ASN A 322 2.86 46.64 -7.34
CA ASN A 322 3.54 47.26 -6.21
C ASN A 322 3.53 46.38 -4.95
N ASP A 323 2.66 45.38 -4.91
CA ASP A 323 2.50 44.46 -3.78
C ASP A 323 3.39 43.21 -3.91
N VAL A 324 4.06 43.03 -5.07
CA VAL A 324 4.95 41.90 -5.37
C VAL A 324 6.38 42.24 -4.98
N GLU A 325 7.04 41.34 -4.23
CA GLU A 325 8.44 41.53 -3.83
C GLU A 325 9.34 41.52 -5.07
N ARG A 326 10.01 42.65 -5.35
CA ARG A 326 10.82 42.84 -6.57
C ARG A 326 12.26 42.36 -6.42
N ILE A 327 12.69 42.07 -5.19
CA ILE A 327 14.06 41.65 -4.89
C ILE A 327 14.14 40.11 -5.04
N PRO A 328 14.81 39.57 -6.06
CA PRO A 328 14.81 38.14 -6.35
C PRO A 328 15.38 37.28 -5.22
N GLU A 329 16.28 37.84 -4.41
CA GLU A 329 16.92 37.19 -3.26
C GLU A 329 15.97 36.94 -2.08
N ARG A 330 14.93 37.78 -1.94
CA ARG A 330 13.91 37.64 -0.88
C ARG A 330 12.77 36.70 -1.26
N VAL A 331 12.60 36.47 -2.55
CA VAL A 331 11.60 35.56 -3.10
C VAL A 331 12.06 34.12 -2.90
N SER A 332 11.18 33.24 -2.42
CA SER A 332 11.56 31.85 -2.14
C SER A 332 11.99 31.11 -3.40
N ASN A 333 13.04 30.29 -3.31
CA ASN A 333 13.51 29.46 -4.44
C ASN A 333 12.53 28.33 -4.81
N ALA A 334 11.57 28.03 -3.94
CA ALA A 334 10.49 27.10 -4.21
C ALA A 334 9.70 27.45 -5.50
N ILE A 335 9.65 28.73 -5.88
CA ILE A 335 8.95 29.19 -7.09
C ILE A 335 9.56 28.65 -8.39
N ILE A 336 10.83 28.25 -8.40
CA ILE A 336 11.50 27.77 -9.62
C ILE A 336 11.23 26.27 -9.86
N ASP A 337 10.69 25.55 -8.87
CA ASP A 337 10.47 24.11 -8.94
C ASP A 337 9.40 23.77 -9.99
N ASP A 338 9.80 23.07 -11.05
CA ASP A 338 8.94 22.69 -12.17
C ASP A 338 7.80 21.74 -11.77
N THR A 339 7.86 21.13 -10.57
CA THR A 339 6.80 20.26 -10.05
C THR A 339 5.60 21.04 -9.48
N ILE A 340 5.70 22.37 -9.41
CA ILE A 340 4.68 23.23 -8.79
C ILE A 340 3.80 23.91 -9.84
N ALA A 341 2.49 23.71 -9.71
CA ALA A 341 1.50 24.33 -10.59
C ALA A 341 1.23 25.80 -10.22
N LEU A 342 2.16 26.70 -10.53
CA LEU A 342 2.03 28.15 -10.28
C LEU A 342 0.82 28.80 -10.95
N GLY A 343 0.24 28.17 -11.98
CA GLY A 343 -1.01 28.65 -12.59
C GLY A 343 -2.18 28.74 -11.61
N GLU A 344 -2.16 27.99 -10.50
CA GLU A 344 -3.25 27.98 -9.51
C GLU A 344 -3.42 29.31 -8.76
N ILE A 345 -2.32 30.08 -8.59
CA ILE A 345 -2.32 31.36 -7.88
C ILE A 345 -2.57 32.56 -8.79
N LYS A 346 -2.54 32.39 -10.12
CA LYS A 346 -2.76 33.48 -11.10
C LYS A 346 -4.04 34.27 -10.83
N ARG A 347 -5.08 33.60 -10.31
CA ARG A 347 -6.39 34.19 -9.96
C ARG A 347 -6.32 35.31 -8.90
N PHE A 348 -5.26 35.36 -8.10
CA PHE A 348 -5.10 36.33 -7.00
C PHE A 348 -4.30 37.58 -7.40
N PHE A 349 -3.77 37.62 -8.62
CA PHE A 349 -2.97 38.72 -9.13
C PHE A 349 -3.73 39.51 -10.19
N THR A 350 -3.45 40.81 -10.28
CA THR A 350 -3.77 41.59 -11.47
C THR A 350 -2.87 41.17 -12.63
N ALA A 351 -3.25 41.51 -13.88
CA ALA A 351 -2.43 41.20 -15.05
C ALA A 351 -0.99 41.74 -14.92
N ASP A 352 -0.84 42.96 -14.40
CA ASP A 352 0.45 43.60 -14.16
C ASP A 352 1.22 42.99 -12.96
N GLY A 353 0.49 42.53 -11.95
CA GLY A 353 1.09 41.80 -10.83
C GLY A 353 1.68 40.47 -11.29
N TRP A 354 0.92 39.71 -12.10
CA TRP A 354 1.35 38.41 -12.59
C TRP A 354 2.54 38.51 -13.55
N THR A 355 2.59 39.51 -14.42
CA THR A 355 3.74 39.72 -15.31
C THR A 355 5.01 40.03 -14.52
N ALA A 356 4.92 40.78 -13.41
CA ALA A 356 6.03 41.00 -12.50
C ALA A 356 6.54 39.69 -11.86
N VAL A 357 5.63 38.80 -11.44
CA VAL A 357 6.02 37.47 -10.92
C VAL A 357 6.73 36.65 -12.00
N GLN A 358 6.23 36.65 -13.24
CA GLN A 358 6.86 35.95 -14.35
C GLN A 358 8.26 36.49 -14.67
N GLN A 359 8.47 37.80 -14.59
CA GLN A 359 9.79 38.41 -14.74
C GLN A 359 10.78 37.92 -13.67
N ILE A 360 10.34 37.83 -12.41
CA ILE A 360 11.17 37.32 -11.31
C ILE A 360 11.51 35.84 -11.53
N ILE A 361 10.53 35.02 -11.93
CA ILE A 361 10.76 33.59 -12.23
C ILE A 361 11.82 33.44 -13.32
N ASN A 362 11.68 34.18 -14.41
CA ASN A 362 12.61 34.11 -15.54
C ASN A 362 14.02 34.55 -15.14
N PHE A 363 14.13 35.62 -14.36
CA PHE A 363 15.41 36.09 -13.84
C PHE A 363 16.09 35.04 -12.96
N LYS A 364 15.36 34.42 -12.02
CA LYS A 364 15.92 33.39 -11.15
C LYS A 364 16.24 32.07 -11.88
N LYS A 365 15.51 31.75 -12.96
CA LYS A 365 15.86 30.63 -13.84
C LYS A 365 17.20 30.84 -14.56
N GLN A 366 17.52 32.09 -14.92
CA GLN A 366 18.80 32.45 -15.56
C GLN A 366 19.94 32.56 -14.54
N HIS A 367 19.64 32.99 -13.31
CA HIS A 367 20.62 33.16 -12.22
C HIS A 367 20.16 32.45 -10.94
N PRO A 368 20.36 31.12 -10.84
CA PRO A 368 19.93 30.36 -9.66
C PRO A 368 20.82 30.68 -8.46
N SER A 369 20.29 31.43 -7.49
CA SER A 369 20.93 31.68 -6.19
C SER A 369 20.15 30.98 -5.07
N TRP A 370 20.76 29.97 -4.46
CA TRP A 370 20.10 29.18 -3.41
C TRP A 370 20.41 29.74 -2.04
N LEU A 371 19.77 30.83 -1.60
CA LEU A 371 20.06 31.40 -0.29
C LEU A 371 19.43 30.58 0.85
N CYS A 372 20.20 30.28 1.89
CA CYS A 372 19.69 29.65 3.09
C CYS A 372 18.84 30.65 3.91
N PRO A 373 17.60 30.33 4.30
CA PRO A 373 16.74 31.24 5.07
C PRO A 373 17.22 31.50 6.51
N VAL A 374 18.29 30.84 6.97
CA VAL A 374 18.82 30.97 8.34
C VAL A 374 20.05 31.87 8.40
N CYS A 375 20.97 31.74 7.44
CA CYS A 375 22.22 32.53 7.41
C CYS A 375 22.32 33.48 6.20
N SER A 376 21.39 33.42 5.25
CA SER A 376 21.40 34.21 4.01
C SER A 376 22.63 34.00 3.11
N GLU A 377 23.40 32.95 3.34
CA GLU A 377 24.52 32.52 2.49
C GLU A 377 24.07 31.47 1.46
N ASP A 378 24.87 31.28 0.41
CA ASP A 378 24.60 30.30 -0.63
C ASP A 378 24.59 28.87 -0.09
N SER A 379 23.52 28.13 -0.39
CA SER A 379 23.20 26.77 0.05
C SER A 379 23.39 25.73 -1.04
N SER A 380 24.19 26.05 -2.06
CA SER A 380 24.62 25.13 -3.11
C SER A 380 25.35 23.87 -2.58
N SER A 381 26.02 23.97 -1.41
CA SER A 381 26.75 22.86 -0.81
C SER A 381 26.15 22.41 0.54
N LYS A 382 26.10 21.09 0.77
CA LYS A 382 25.68 20.46 2.04
C LYS A 382 24.36 21.00 2.61
N SER A 383 23.32 20.98 1.76
CA SER A 383 21.99 21.50 2.08
C SER A 383 20.91 20.42 2.03
N ILE A 384 19.78 20.72 2.68
CA ILE A 384 18.59 19.88 2.74
C ILE A 384 17.36 20.71 2.43
N CYS A 385 16.46 20.15 1.61
CA CYS A 385 15.19 20.76 1.26
C CYS A 385 14.08 20.35 2.23
N CYS A 386 13.30 21.32 2.71
CA CYS A 386 12.12 21.08 3.53
C CYS A 386 10.95 20.58 2.66
N ASN A 387 10.38 19.42 2.97
CA ASN A 387 9.24 18.87 2.24
C ASN A 387 7.92 19.66 2.43
N ARG A 388 7.89 20.71 3.25
CA ARG A 388 6.71 21.55 3.51
C ARG A 388 6.77 22.91 2.82
N CYS A 389 7.84 23.69 3.06
CA CYS A 389 8.01 25.01 2.45
C CYS A 389 8.85 24.99 1.17
N LEU A 390 9.51 23.86 0.86
CA LEU A 390 10.37 23.66 -0.32
C LEU A 390 11.63 24.56 -0.35
N GLU A 391 12.03 25.05 0.83
CA GLU A 391 13.26 25.84 0.99
C GLU A 391 14.45 24.96 1.35
N TRP A 392 15.61 25.34 0.82
CA TRP A 392 16.89 24.70 1.08
C TRP A 392 17.60 25.38 2.23
N SER A 393 18.15 24.60 3.15
CA SER A 393 18.92 25.09 4.29
C SER A 393 20.19 24.26 4.46
N HIS A 394 21.29 24.85 4.90
CA HIS A 394 22.50 24.07 5.22
C HIS A 394 22.21 23.05 6.33
N PHE A 395 22.91 21.91 6.32
CA PHE A 395 22.80 20.92 7.39
C PHE A 395 23.10 21.49 8.77
N THR A 396 24.08 22.39 8.87
CA THR A 396 24.46 23.10 10.10
C THR A 396 23.32 24.00 10.59
N CYS A 397 22.79 24.86 9.72
CA CYS A 397 21.66 25.76 10.00
C CYS A 397 20.38 25.00 10.36
N ALA A 398 20.14 23.87 9.70
CA ALA A 398 19.02 22.98 9.96
C ALA A 398 19.17 22.14 11.24
N ARG A 399 20.39 22.07 11.81
CA ARG A 399 20.78 21.17 12.91
C ARG A 399 20.50 19.71 12.58
N VAL A 400 20.94 19.29 11.39
CA VAL A 400 20.68 17.97 10.82
C VAL A 400 22.01 17.29 10.50
N ASN A 401 22.12 16.00 10.84
CA ASN A 401 23.29 15.20 10.47
C ASN A 401 23.22 14.81 8.99
N GLU A 402 24.36 14.76 8.30
CA GLU A 402 24.46 14.39 6.86
C GLU A 402 23.76 13.05 6.52
N ASN A 403 23.63 12.14 7.50
CA ASN A 403 22.99 10.83 7.35
C ASN A 403 21.50 10.80 7.72
N VAL A 404 20.67 11.65 7.10
CA VAL A 404 19.21 11.65 7.33
C VAL A 404 18.58 10.38 6.74
N LYS A 405 18.20 9.43 7.60
CA LYS A 405 17.55 8.17 7.19
C LYS A 405 16.06 8.33 6.82
N SER A 406 15.45 9.48 7.10
CA SER A 406 14.02 9.72 6.85
C SER A 406 13.78 10.23 5.43
N LYS A 407 12.86 9.59 4.70
CA LYS A 407 12.41 10.02 3.36
C LYS A 407 11.77 11.42 3.32
N LEU A 408 11.32 11.93 4.47
CA LEU A 408 10.72 13.25 4.60
C LEU A 408 11.43 14.00 5.71
N TRP A 409 11.75 15.26 5.46
CA TRP A 409 12.34 16.20 6.41
C TRP A 409 11.57 17.52 6.39
N PHE A 410 11.47 18.15 7.56
CA PHE A 410 10.77 19.41 7.74
C PHE A 410 11.63 20.38 8.56
N CYS A 411 11.70 21.63 8.14
CA CYS A 411 12.44 22.68 8.82
C CYS A 411 11.80 23.06 10.17
N ASN A 412 12.57 23.74 11.02
CA ASN A 412 12.10 24.13 12.36
C ASN A 412 10.95 25.13 12.31
N ILE A 413 10.93 26.02 11.31
CA ILE A 413 9.86 26.99 11.06
C ILE A 413 8.54 26.27 10.78
N CYS A 414 8.56 25.30 9.87
CA CYS A 414 7.38 24.49 9.58
C CYS A 414 6.94 23.65 10.79
N LYS A 415 7.89 23.14 11.58
CA LYS A 415 7.58 22.39 12.81
C LYS A 415 6.99 23.27 13.91
N SER A 416 7.41 24.53 14.03
CA SER A 416 6.85 25.48 15.02
C SER A 416 5.47 25.96 14.60
N ALA A 417 5.24 26.20 13.30
CA ALA A 417 3.95 26.65 12.77
C ALA A 417 2.80 25.62 12.88
N ALA A 418 3.10 24.37 13.23
CA ALA A 418 2.10 23.30 13.38
C ALA A 418 1.96 22.77 14.81
N LYS A 419 2.75 23.29 15.75
CA LYS A 419 2.46 23.17 17.18
C LYS A 419 1.42 24.24 17.52
#